data_AF-A0A843I7W6-F1
#
_entry.id   AF-A0A843I7W6-F1
#
_cell.length_a   1.000
_cell.length_b   1.000
_cell.length_c   1.000
_cell.angle_alpha   90.00
_cell.angle_beta   90.00
_cell.angle_gamma   90.00
#
_symmetry.space_group_name_H-M   'P 1'
#
loop_
_entity.id
_entity.type
_entity.pdbx_description
1 polymer ?
#
loop_
_entity_poly.entity_id
_entity_poly.type
_entity_poly.pdbx_seq_one_letter_code
_entity_poly.pdbx_strand_id
1 'polypeptide(L)'
;VDVMSVDDFIRVVEGSPPAPEVEAAFGVVDDRIAKIHAALKRISAGFDGIAVNCFPFIMKYGATPCLPLSILNASGHAAACEGDLQALAAMLIARGLAGVSGWISNVVYAKPEELYFAHCTISLDMAKSRRIVPHFETGRPYGLAAELAEGRYTAISVGPKFDKMAAGIVDVEESGILADWACRTQARARPLFDGRRLLELAPANHHVLVPGDRRGELKAVAHLLSMEYAEY
;
A
#
# COMPACT_ATOMS: atom_id res chain seq x y z
N VAL A 1 0.40 18.92 7.12
CA VAL A 1 1.21 17.91 6.43
C VAL A 1 2.60 18.50 6.28
N ASP A 2 3.59 17.85 6.87
CA ASP A 2 4.98 18.27 6.72
C ASP A 2 5.56 17.61 5.46
N VAL A 3 6.36 18.37 4.70
CA VAL A 3 6.92 17.89 3.43
C VAL A 3 8.43 17.91 3.52
N MET A 4 9.05 16.75 3.30
CA MET A 4 10.49 16.59 3.20
C MET A 4 10.90 16.44 1.74
N SER A 5 11.96 17.14 1.33
CA SER A 5 12.50 16.97 -0.02
C SER A 5 13.13 15.58 -0.19
N VAL A 6 13.20 15.08 -1.42
CA VAL A 6 13.88 13.81 -1.73
C VAL A 6 15.36 13.88 -1.32
N ASP A 7 15.99 15.05 -1.42
CA ASP A 7 17.41 15.25 -1.11
C ASP A 7 17.66 15.18 0.39
N ASP A 8 16.79 15.79 1.19
CA ASP A 8 16.87 15.71 2.64
C ASP A 8 16.55 14.29 3.12
N PHE A 9 15.60 13.61 2.49
CA PHE A 9 15.35 12.20 2.78
C PHE A 9 16.57 11.33 2.47
N ILE A 10 17.25 11.54 1.34
CA ILE A 10 18.51 10.83 1.03
C ILE A 10 19.57 11.09 2.09
N ARG A 11 19.78 12.34 2.53
CA ARG A 11 20.74 12.66 3.61
C ARG A 11 20.40 11.92 4.91
N VAL A 12 19.12 11.84 5.25
CA VAL A 12 18.61 11.08 6.40
C VAL A 12 18.91 9.60 6.25
N VAL A 13 18.70 9.01 5.07
CA VAL A 13 19.03 7.61 4.76
C VAL A 13 20.54 7.36 4.90
N GLU A 14 21.38 8.17 4.26
CA GLU A 14 22.84 8.00 4.28
C GLU A 14 23.43 8.07 5.69
N GLY A 15 22.91 8.99 6.52
CA GLY A 15 23.28 9.16 7.92
C GLY A 15 22.60 8.21 8.91
N SER A 16 21.72 7.32 8.45
CA SER A 16 21.12 6.30 9.32
C SER A 16 22.01 5.05 9.41
N PRO A 17 22.06 4.36 10.56
CA PRO A 17 22.67 3.04 10.65
C PRO A 17 21.80 2.01 9.92
N PRO A 18 22.37 0.93 9.35
CA PRO A 18 21.59 -0.14 8.77
C PRO A 18 20.76 -0.85 9.84
N ALA A 19 19.45 -0.97 9.61
CA ALA A 19 18.52 -1.66 10.49
C ALA A 19 18.49 -3.19 10.23
N PRO A 20 18.66 -4.04 11.26
CA PRO A 20 18.68 -5.50 11.09
C PRO A 20 17.34 -6.11 10.66
N GLU A 21 16.23 -5.38 10.81
CA GLU A 21 14.88 -5.86 10.48
C GLU A 21 14.73 -6.32 9.02
N VAL A 22 15.47 -5.70 8.10
CA VAL A 22 15.44 -6.08 6.68
C VAL A 22 16.08 -7.46 6.47
N GLU A 23 17.23 -7.72 7.06
CA GLU A 23 17.89 -9.02 7.01
C GLU A 23 17.06 -10.08 7.72
N ALA A 24 16.53 -9.76 8.92
CA ALA A 24 15.70 -10.68 9.68
C ALA A 24 14.41 -11.07 8.95
N ALA A 25 13.78 -10.12 8.23
CA ALA A 25 12.57 -10.39 7.47
C ALA A 25 12.86 -11.10 6.13
N PHE A 26 13.92 -10.73 5.42
CA PHE A 26 14.07 -11.10 4.01
C PHE A 26 15.36 -11.85 3.67
N GLY A 27 16.30 -11.99 4.61
CA GLY A 27 17.66 -12.46 4.33
C GLY A 27 18.45 -11.53 3.41
N VAL A 28 18.00 -10.27 3.25
CA VAL A 28 18.64 -9.28 2.39
C VAL A 28 19.70 -8.52 3.17
N VAL A 29 20.96 -8.74 2.79
CA VAL A 29 22.14 -8.04 3.34
C VAL A 29 22.54 -6.91 2.36
N ASP A 30 21.72 -5.86 2.29
CA ASP A 30 22.00 -4.62 1.55
C ASP A 30 21.80 -3.42 2.48
N ASP A 31 22.92 -2.80 2.87
CA ASP A 31 22.96 -1.64 3.77
C ASP A 31 22.06 -0.50 3.30
N ARG A 32 21.91 -0.29 1.99
CA ARG A 32 21.07 0.81 1.47
C ARG A 32 19.60 0.58 1.85
N ILE A 33 19.12 -0.65 1.72
CA ILE A 33 17.74 -1.01 2.05
C ILE A 33 17.52 -0.96 3.57
N ALA A 34 18.48 -1.49 4.33
CA ALA A 34 18.47 -1.43 5.79
C ALA A 34 18.45 0.02 6.31
N LYS A 35 19.23 0.91 5.69
CA LYS A 35 19.25 2.34 6.01
C LYS A 35 17.96 3.06 5.62
N ILE A 36 17.35 2.71 4.49
CA ILE A 36 16.02 3.23 4.11
C ILE A 36 15.00 2.87 5.18
N HIS A 37 14.99 1.62 5.66
CA HIS A 37 14.09 1.22 6.73
C HIS A 37 14.33 1.99 8.03
N ALA A 38 15.59 2.12 8.46
CA ALA A 38 15.95 2.91 9.65
C ALA A 38 15.47 4.36 9.56
N ALA A 39 15.70 5.01 8.42
CA ALA A 39 15.28 6.38 8.16
C ALA A 39 13.75 6.53 8.20
N LEU A 40 13.01 5.66 7.50
CA LEU A 40 11.55 5.70 7.47
C LEU A 40 10.96 5.42 8.87
N LYS A 41 11.50 4.46 9.61
CA LYS A 41 11.09 4.16 11.00
C LYS A 41 11.32 5.35 11.93
N ARG A 42 12.47 6.02 11.83
CA ARG A 42 12.77 7.21 12.61
C ARG A 42 11.83 8.37 12.29
N ILE A 43 11.57 8.62 11.00
CA ILE A 43 10.68 9.71 10.57
C ILE A 43 9.24 9.42 11.01
N SER A 44 8.73 8.21 10.74
CA SER A 44 7.34 7.84 11.04
C SER A 44 6.99 7.89 12.53
N ALA A 45 7.95 7.76 13.45
CA ALA A 45 7.68 7.86 14.89
C ALA A 45 7.08 9.22 15.32
N GLY A 46 7.23 10.28 14.51
CA GLY A 46 6.67 11.60 14.77
C GLY A 46 5.33 11.90 14.09
N PHE A 47 4.77 10.96 13.32
CA PHE A 47 3.59 11.19 12.48
C PHE A 47 2.61 10.00 12.55
N ASP A 48 1.31 10.27 12.39
CA ASP A 48 0.31 9.20 12.30
C ASP A 48 0.53 8.31 11.08
N GLY A 49 1.04 8.89 9.99
CA GLY A 49 1.41 8.18 8.78
C GLY A 49 2.31 9.00 7.86
N ILE A 50 2.98 8.33 6.94
CA ILE A 50 3.86 8.95 5.95
C ILE A 50 3.51 8.49 4.53
N ALA A 51 3.75 9.34 3.53
CA ALA A 51 3.65 8.96 2.14
C ALA A 51 4.98 9.24 1.43
N VAL A 52 5.55 8.21 0.79
CA VAL A 52 6.88 8.30 0.18
C VAL A 52 6.72 8.48 -1.32
N ASN A 53 7.17 9.62 -1.86
CA ASN A 53 7.29 9.81 -3.30
C ASN A 53 8.47 8.97 -3.84
N CYS A 54 8.19 7.69 -4.08
CA CYS A 54 9.21 6.67 -4.27
C CYS A 54 9.95 6.77 -5.60
N PHE A 55 9.30 7.19 -6.69
CA PHE A 55 9.91 7.18 -8.03
C PHE A 55 11.13 8.11 -8.14
N PRO A 56 11.04 9.41 -7.82
CA PRO A 56 12.21 10.30 -7.84
C PRO A 56 13.32 9.82 -6.89
N PHE A 57 12.94 9.28 -5.72
CA PHE A 57 13.88 8.70 -4.78
C PHE A 57 14.63 7.50 -5.39
N ILE A 58 13.92 6.54 -6.00
CA ILE A 58 14.53 5.37 -6.64
C ILE A 58 15.48 5.80 -7.76
N MET A 59 15.08 6.79 -8.57
CA MET A 59 15.89 7.27 -9.69
C MET A 59 17.17 7.95 -9.22
N LYS A 60 17.12 8.71 -8.12
CA LYS A 60 18.27 9.45 -7.59
C LYS A 60 19.18 8.60 -6.69
N TYR A 61 18.59 7.83 -5.78
CA TYR A 61 19.31 7.03 -4.77
C TYR A 61 19.70 5.63 -5.29
N GLY A 62 18.93 5.09 -6.25
CA GLY A 62 19.25 3.83 -6.91
C GLY A 62 18.83 2.56 -6.16
N ALA A 63 18.05 2.69 -5.08
CA ALA A 63 17.49 1.58 -4.29
C ALA A 63 16.00 1.80 -4.00
N THR A 64 15.26 0.71 -3.82
CA THR A 64 13.80 0.73 -3.66
C THR A 64 13.37 0.79 -2.19
N PRO A 65 12.26 1.48 -1.87
CA PRO A 65 11.69 1.47 -0.53
C PRO A 65 10.66 0.34 -0.31
N CYS A 66 10.44 -0.57 -1.28
CA CYS A 66 9.35 -1.54 -1.22
C CYS A 66 9.41 -2.48 -0.01
N LEU A 67 10.57 -3.10 0.27
CA LEU A 67 10.76 -3.95 1.46
C LEU A 67 10.67 -3.12 2.75
N PRO A 68 11.37 -1.97 2.89
CA PRO A 68 11.21 -1.08 4.04
C PRO A 68 9.76 -0.68 4.35
N LEU A 69 8.98 -0.32 3.33
CA LEU A 69 7.57 0.04 3.45
C LEU A 69 6.72 -1.15 3.93
N SER A 70 6.99 -2.36 3.43
CA SER A 70 6.25 -3.56 3.85
C SER A 70 6.43 -3.90 5.33
N ILE A 71 7.67 -3.78 5.85
CA ILE A 71 7.98 -3.98 7.27
C ILE A 71 7.33 -2.87 8.09
N LEU A 72 7.48 -1.63 7.65
CA LEU A 72 6.98 -0.48 8.40
C LEU A 72 5.45 -0.53 8.58
N ASN A 73 4.72 -0.89 7.52
CA ASN A 73 3.27 -1.09 7.56
C ASN A 73 2.84 -2.20 8.54
N ALA A 74 3.55 -3.33 8.55
CA ALA A 74 3.29 -4.41 9.50
C ALA A 74 3.64 -4.04 10.96
N SER A 75 4.55 -3.08 11.14
CA SER A 75 5.10 -2.75 12.46
C SER A 75 4.30 -1.76 13.29
N GLY A 76 3.24 -1.14 12.77
CA GLY A 76 2.57 -0.05 13.50
C GLY A 76 2.26 1.20 12.69
N HIS A 77 2.91 1.38 11.54
CA HIS A 77 3.03 2.70 10.94
C HIS A 77 2.48 2.70 9.52
N ALA A 78 1.46 3.51 9.23
CA ALA A 78 0.92 3.62 7.88
C ALA A 78 1.93 4.36 6.98
N ALA A 79 2.40 3.68 5.94
CA ALA A 79 3.38 4.20 5.01
C ALA A 79 2.91 3.94 3.56
N ALA A 80 2.34 4.98 2.94
CA ALA A 80 1.84 4.92 1.57
C ALA A 80 2.98 5.10 0.55
N CYS A 81 2.82 4.45 -0.59
CA CYS A 81 3.71 4.60 -1.74
C CYS A 81 3.29 5.80 -2.60
N GLU A 82 4.15 6.21 -3.54
CA GLU A 82 3.87 7.23 -4.56
C GLU A 82 3.51 8.62 -4.03
N GLY A 83 3.77 8.89 -2.76
CA GLY A 83 3.36 10.15 -2.12
C GLY A 83 1.84 10.29 -2.00
N ASP A 84 1.08 9.19 -2.09
CA ASP A 84 -0.38 9.22 -2.10
C ASP A 84 -0.96 9.42 -0.69
N LEU A 85 -1.43 10.64 -0.43
CA LEU A 85 -2.09 11.00 0.82
C LEU A 85 -3.52 10.46 0.92
N GLN A 86 -4.22 10.24 -0.19
CA GLN A 86 -5.56 9.66 -0.21
C GLN A 86 -5.52 8.19 0.20
N ALA A 87 -4.61 7.43 -0.40
CA ALA A 87 -4.35 6.07 0.03
C ALA A 87 -3.84 6.03 1.47
N LEU A 88 -2.97 6.95 1.88
CA LEU A 88 -2.54 7.03 3.28
C LEU A 88 -3.71 7.21 4.25
N ALA A 89 -4.67 8.08 3.93
CA ALA A 89 -5.88 8.25 4.74
C ALA A 89 -6.69 6.95 4.85
N ALA A 90 -6.86 6.25 3.72
CA ALA A 90 -7.52 4.94 3.71
C ALA A 90 -6.74 3.87 4.51
N MET A 91 -5.40 3.90 4.47
CA MET A 91 -4.53 3.00 5.27
C MET A 91 -4.64 3.27 6.77
N LEU A 92 -4.73 4.55 7.18
CA LEU A 92 -4.97 4.93 8.57
C LEU A 92 -6.33 4.44 9.07
N ILE A 93 -7.38 4.60 8.24
CA ILE A 93 -8.72 4.08 8.54
C ILE A 93 -8.68 2.55 8.64
N ALA A 94 -8.05 1.86 7.68
CA ALA A 94 -7.87 0.41 7.71
C ALA A 94 -7.19 -0.05 9.00
N ARG A 95 -6.17 0.69 9.46
CA ARG A 95 -5.47 0.40 10.71
C ARG A 95 -6.36 0.55 11.93
N GLY A 96 -7.15 1.63 11.99
CA GLY A 96 -8.11 1.85 13.08
C GLY A 96 -9.21 0.78 13.15
N LEU A 97 -9.63 0.25 11.99
CA LEU A 97 -10.73 -0.72 11.91
C LEU A 97 -10.29 -2.18 12.03
N ALA A 98 -9.12 -2.53 11.51
CA ALA A 98 -8.68 -3.92 11.37
C ALA A 98 -7.30 -4.21 11.99
N GLY A 99 -6.63 -3.21 12.57
CA GLY A 99 -5.30 -3.36 13.17
C GLY A 99 -4.14 -3.45 12.16
N VAL A 100 -4.43 -3.47 10.86
CA VAL A 100 -3.45 -3.58 9.75
C VAL A 100 -3.54 -2.38 8.82
N SER A 101 -2.43 -1.97 8.21
CA SER A 101 -2.40 -0.80 7.30
C SER A 101 -3.16 -1.02 5.98
N GLY A 102 -3.55 -2.25 5.65
CA GLY A 102 -4.11 -2.57 4.34
C GLY A 102 -3.06 -2.67 3.23
N TRP A 103 -3.54 -2.93 2.02
CA TRP A 103 -2.72 -2.99 0.81
C TRP A 103 -3.13 -1.91 -0.18
N ILE A 104 -2.30 -0.88 -0.36
CA ILE A 104 -2.44 0.09 -1.45
C ILE A 104 -2.25 -0.61 -2.79
N SER A 105 -3.17 -0.37 -3.73
CA SER A 105 -3.18 -1.00 -5.03
C SER A 105 -3.77 -0.14 -6.13
N ASN A 106 -3.30 -0.36 -7.35
CA ASN A 106 -3.87 0.21 -8.56
C ASN A 106 -4.92 -0.76 -9.07
N VAL A 107 -5.98 -0.22 -9.69
CA VAL A 107 -6.88 -1.05 -10.51
C VAL A 107 -6.27 -1.17 -11.88
N VAL A 108 -5.75 -2.36 -12.17
CA VAL A 108 -5.14 -2.67 -13.47
C VAL A 108 -6.22 -2.82 -14.53
N TYR A 109 -7.32 -3.50 -14.19
CA TYR A 109 -8.56 -3.48 -14.97
C TYR A 109 -9.77 -3.80 -14.08
N ALA A 110 -10.94 -3.43 -14.57
CA ALA A 110 -12.22 -3.76 -13.97
C ALA A 110 -13.21 -4.27 -15.03
N LYS A 111 -13.75 -5.46 -14.81
CA LYS A 111 -14.81 -6.11 -15.58
C LYS A 111 -16.00 -6.37 -14.64
N PRO A 112 -17.21 -6.70 -15.15
CA PRO A 112 -18.37 -6.93 -14.30
C PRO A 112 -18.15 -7.93 -13.16
N GLU A 113 -17.49 -9.06 -13.44
CA GLU A 113 -17.28 -10.16 -12.49
C GLU A 113 -15.82 -10.37 -12.08
N GLU A 114 -14.90 -9.49 -12.51
CA GLU A 114 -13.46 -9.66 -12.26
C GLU A 114 -12.76 -8.31 -12.14
N LEU A 115 -12.04 -8.12 -11.03
CA LEU A 115 -11.14 -7.01 -10.79
C LEU A 115 -9.71 -7.53 -10.72
N TYR A 116 -8.76 -6.72 -11.19
CA TYR A 116 -7.35 -7.03 -11.10
C TYR A 116 -6.59 -5.87 -10.50
N PHE A 117 -5.91 -6.16 -9.40
CA PHE A 117 -5.17 -5.19 -8.60
C PHE A 117 -3.68 -5.49 -8.67
N ALA A 118 -2.86 -4.44 -8.67
CA ALA A 118 -1.40 -4.60 -8.55
C ALA A 118 -0.76 -3.41 -7.83
N HIS A 119 0.31 -3.70 -7.10
CA HIS A 119 1.20 -2.67 -6.54
C HIS A 119 2.57 -3.26 -6.18
N CYS A 120 3.51 -2.38 -5.88
CA CYS A 120 4.91 -2.74 -5.71
C CYS A 120 5.28 -3.26 -4.31
N THR A 121 4.33 -3.29 -3.37
CA THR A 121 4.52 -3.78 -2.00
C THR A 121 3.17 -4.11 -1.34
N ILE A 122 3.19 -4.63 -0.11
CA ILE A 122 2.03 -4.89 0.77
C ILE A 122 2.50 -4.85 2.24
N SER A 123 1.61 -4.61 3.19
CA SER A 123 1.90 -4.82 4.62
C SER A 123 2.26 -6.28 4.90
N LEU A 124 3.41 -6.55 5.54
CA LEU A 124 3.90 -7.92 5.71
C LEU A 124 3.01 -8.82 6.57
N ASP A 125 2.26 -8.25 7.52
CA ASP A 125 1.28 -8.95 8.35
C ASP A 125 -0.01 -9.32 7.58
N MET A 126 -0.10 -8.96 6.30
CA MET A 126 -1.17 -9.36 5.38
C MET A 126 -0.73 -10.39 4.33
N ALA A 127 0.54 -10.81 4.36
CA ALA A 127 1.11 -11.73 3.40
C ALA A 127 1.11 -13.18 3.93
N LYS A 128 0.48 -14.09 3.18
CA LYS A 128 0.56 -15.54 3.42
C LYS A 128 1.94 -16.09 3.07
N SER A 129 2.47 -15.63 1.94
CA SER A 129 3.77 -15.98 1.41
C SER A 129 4.33 -14.77 0.66
N ARG A 130 5.64 -14.73 0.47
CA ARG A 130 6.32 -13.58 -0.12
C ARG A 130 7.50 -13.99 -0.97
N ARG A 131 7.76 -13.21 -2.02
CA ARG A 131 8.91 -13.37 -2.90
C ARG A 131 9.53 -12.01 -3.18
N ILE A 132 10.85 -11.97 -3.07
CA ILE A 132 11.64 -10.82 -3.46
C ILE A 132 11.87 -10.87 -4.96
N VAL A 133 11.51 -9.79 -5.64
CA VAL A 133 11.57 -9.66 -7.09
C VAL A 133 12.11 -8.28 -7.45
N PRO A 134 12.62 -8.01 -8.67
CA PRO A 134 12.98 -6.66 -9.06
C PRO A 134 11.76 -5.72 -9.05
N HIS A 135 11.94 -4.43 -8.81
CA HIS A 135 10.88 -3.41 -9.02
C HIS A 135 10.35 -3.47 -10.45
N PHE A 136 9.06 -3.21 -10.66
CA PHE A 136 8.45 -3.34 -11.99
C PHE A 136 8.99 -2.31 -12.98
N GLU A 137 8.85 -1.04 -12.65
CA GLU A 137 9.12 0.06 -13.57
C GLU A 137 10.60 0.33 -13.79
N THR A 138 11.46 -0.05 -12.83
CA THR A 138 12.88 0.31 -12.84
C THR A 138 13.81 -0.90 -12.92
N GLY A 139 13.30 -2.12 -12.73
CA GLY A 139 14.12 -3.34 -12.68
C GLY A 139 15.11 -3.41 -11.51
N ARG A 140 15.08 -2.44 -10.58
CA ARG A 140 16.03 -2.39 -9.46
C ARG A 140 15.64 -3.38 -8.36
N PRO A 141 16.59 -4.10 -7.75
CA PRO A 141 16.32 -4.77 -6.49
C PRO A 141 16.03 -3.71 -5.39
N TYR A 142 15.12 -3.93 -4.44
CA TYR A 142 14.27 -5.10 -4.19
C TYR A 142 12.79 -4.68 -4.13
N GLY A 143 11.97 -5.21 -5.03
CA GLY A 143 10.51 -5.19 -4.95
C GLY A 143 9.96 -6.39 -4.16
N LEU A 144 8.67 -6.34 -3.85
CA LEU A 144 7.97 -7.39 -3.10
C LEU A 144 6.75 -7.86 -3.88
N ALA A 145 6.67 -9.17 -4.12
CA ALA A 145 5.42 -9.84 -4.47
C ALA A 145 4.96 -10.67 -3.26
N ALA A 146 3.66 -10.69 -2.99
CA ALA A 146 3.11 -11.49 -1.91
C ALA A 146 1.75 -12.10 -2.28
N GLU A 147 1.48 -13.27 -1.74
CA GLU A 147 0.13 -13.83 -1.70
C GLU A 147 -0.61 -13.24 -0.51
N LEU A 148 -1.86 -12.80 -0.73
CA LEU A 148 -2.72 -12.24 0.29
C LEU A 148 -3.17 -13.34 1.27
N ALA A 149 -3.18 -13.03 2.57
CA ALA A 149 -3.49 -13.99 3.63
C ALA A 149 -4.98 -14.36 3.72
N GLU A 150 -5.86 -13.42 3.39
CA GLU A 150 -7.30 -13.59 3.55
C GLU A 150 -7.98 -13.81 2.20
N GLY A 151 -9.20 -14.37 2.22
CA GLY A 151 -9.99 -14.57 1.00
C GLY A 151 -10.92 -13.39 0.66
N ARG A 152 -11.25 -12.54 1.63
CA ARG A 152 -12.21 -11.44 1.46
C ARG A 152 -11.65 -10.13 1.96
N TYR A 153 -11.82 -9.09 1.16
CA TYR A 153 -11.37 -7.74 1.46
C TYR A 153 -12.46 -6.72 1.12
N THR A 154 -12.40 -5.56 1.79
CA THR A 154 -13.08 -4.35 1.35
C THR A 154 -12.06 -3.47 0.64
N ALA A 155 -12.33 -3.10 -0.61
CA ALA A 155 -11.51 -2.14 -1.35
C ALA A 155 -12.02 -0.72 -1.03
N ILE A 156 -11.14 0.15 -0.55
CA ILE A 156 -11.46 1.52 -0.13
C ILE A 156 -10.74 2.51 -1.04
N SER A 157 -11.46 3.50 -1.57
CA SER A 157 -10.86 4.65 -2.28
C SER A 157 -11.32 5.95 -1.65
N VAL A 158 -10.40 6.91 -1.51
CA VAL A 158 -10.64 8.22 -0.88
C VAL A 158 -10.33 9.31 -1.90
N GLY A 159 -11.19 10.33 -1.96
CA GLY A 159 -11.06 11.42 -2.91
C GLY A 159 -9.95 12.42 -2.57
N PRO A 160 -9.46 13.19 -3.56
CA PRO A 160 -8.34 14.12 -3.39
C PRO A 160 -8.61 15.25 -2.38
N LYS A 161 -9.88 15.59 -2.17
CA LYS A 161 -10.32 16.58 -1.18
C LYS A 161 -10.64 16.00 0.19
N PHE A 162 -10.50 14.67 0.36
CA PHE A 162 -10.87 13.95 1.58
C PHE A 162 -12.34 14.13 1.98
N ASP A 163 -13.21 14.46 1.02
CA ASP A 163 -14.64 14.70 1.20
C ASP A 163 -15.51 13.55 0.67
N LYS A 164 -14.90 12.55 0.04
CA LYS A 164 -15.59 11.38 -0.53
C LYS A 164 -14.80 10.10 -0.28
N MET A 165 -15.51 9.05 0.09
CA MET A 165 -15.02 7.68 0.23
C MET A 165 -15.91 6.76 -0.59
N ALA A 166 -15.31 5.83 -1.33
CA ALA A 166 -16.02 4.74 -1.97
C ALA A 166 -15.49 3.40 -1.49
N ALA A 167 -16.38 2.41 -1.35
CA ALA A 167 -15.99 1.08 -0.89
C ALA A 167 -16.85 -0.04 -1.48
N GLY A 168 -16.28 -1.23 -1.60
CA GLY A 168 -17.01 -2.45 -1.95
C GLY A 168 -16.22 -3.72 -1.64
N ILE A 169 -16.93 -4.84 -1.56
CA ILE A 169 -16.33 -6.13 -1.21
C ILE A 169 -15.77 -6.82 -2.44
N VAL A 170 -14.59 -7.39 -2.28
CA VAL A 170 -13.97 -8.29 -3.25
C VAL A 170 -13.56 -9.60 -2.57
N ASP A 171 -13.84 -10.72 -3.23
CA ASP A 171 -13.32 -12.03 -2.87
C ASP A 171 -12.07 -12.31 -3.72
N VAL A 172 -10.90 -12.42 -3.10
CA VAL A 172 -9.63 -12.69 -3.77
C VAL A 172 -9.57 -14.17 -4.16
N GLU A 173 -9.50 -14.43 -5.46
CA GLU A 173 -9.47 -15.79 -6.02
C GLU A 173 -8.02 -16.26 -6.25
N GLU A 174 -7.15 -15.35 -6.66
CA GLU A 174 -5.73 -15.60 -6.91
C GLU A 174 -4.91 -14.38 -6.52
N SER A 175 -3.74 -14.57 -5.91
CA SER A 175 -2.82 -13.48 -5.59
C SER A 175 -1.36 -13.92 -5.64
N GLY A 176 -0.42 -12.97 -5.66
CA GLY A 176 1.01 -13.23 -5.83
C GLY A 176 1.58 -12.47 -7.01
N ILE A 177 2.44 -13.11 -7.79
CA ILE A 177 2.93 -12.59 -9.07
C ILE A 177 2.28 -13.39 -10.22
N LEU A 178 1.24 -12.82 -10.81
CA LEU A 178 0.36 -13.49 -11.78
C LEU A 178 0.70 -13.12 -13.23
N ALA A 179 1.29 -11.94 -13.43
CA ALA A 179 1.71 -11.44 -14.72
C ALA A 179 2.98 -10.59 -14.63
N ASP A 180 3.79 -10.58 -15.68
CA ASP A 180 5.02 -9.78 -15.73
C ASP A 180 4.79 -8.32 -16.18
N TRP A 181 3.61 -8.02 -16.71
CA TRP A 181 3.25 -6.70 -17.26
C TRP A 181 2.60 -5.74 -16.25
N ALA A 182 2.55 -6.10 -14.96
CA ALA A 182 2.02 -5.28 -13.88
C ALA A 182 2.99 -5.23 -12.68
N CYS A 183 2.71 -4.34 -11.70
CA CYS A 183 3.53 -4.30 -10.47
C CYS A 183 3.37 -5.59 -9.63
N ARG A 184 4.17 -5.73 -8.57
CA ARG A 184 4.64 -7.05 -8.10
C ARG A 184 3.68 -7.86 -7.25
N THR A 185 3.11 -7.29 -6.20
CA THR A 185 1.98 -7.92 -5.51
C THR A 185 0.75 -7.69 -6.38
N GLN A 186 0.04 -8.77 -6.70
CA GLN A 186 -1.11 -8.74 -7.59
C GLN A 186 -2.24 -9.58 -6.99
N ALA A 187 -3.47 -9.24 -7.35
CA ALA A 187 -4.65 -10.02 -6.98
C ALA A 187 -5.70 -9.98 -8.10
N ARG A 188 -6.19 -11.16 -8.50
CA ARG A 188 -7.48 -11.32 -9.20
C ARG A 188 -8.55 -11.53 -8.15
N ALA A 189 -9.61 -10.74 -8.22
CA ALA A 189 -10.68 -10.80 -7.25
C ALA A 189 -12.04 -10.69 -7.93
N ARG A 190 -13.01 -11.44 -7.42
CA ARG A 190 -14.41 -11.35 -7.82
C ARG A 190 -15.11 -10.29 -6.96
N PRO A 191 -15.61 -9.19 -7.54
CA PRO A 191 -16.38 -8.20 -6.79
C PRO A 191 -17.75 -8.79 -6.38
N LEU A 192 -18.31 -8.32 -5.26
CA LEU A 192 -19.71 -8.60 -4.89
C LEU A 192 -20.67 -7.51 -5.40
N PHE A 193 -20.29 -6.87 -6.49
CA PHE A 193 -20.96 -5.78 -7.17
C PHE A 193 -20.52 -5.81 -8.65
N ASP A 194 -21.15 -5.03 -9.53
CA ASP A 194 -20.66 -4.90 -10.90
C ASP A 194 -19.31 -4.17 -10.90
N GLY A 195 -18.21 -4.89 -11.16
CA GLY A 195 -16.86 -4.35 -11.04
C GLY A 195 -16.60 -3.07 -11.82
N ARG A 196 -17.37 -2.78 -12.89
CA ARG A 196 -17.28 -1.51 -13.63
C ARG A 196 -17.64 -0.29 -12.78
N ARG A 197 -18.48 -0.45 -11.75
CA ARG A 197 -18.85 0.61 -10.80
C ARG A 197 -17.64 1.14 -10.05
N LEU A 198 -16.56 0.36 -9.92
CA LEU A 198 -15.30 0.85 -9.39
C LEU A 198 -14.76 2.01 -10.24
N LEU A 199 -14.75 1.88 -11.58
CA LEU A 199 -14.29 2.95 -12.48
C LEU A 199 -15.24 4.15 -12.53
N GLU A 200 -16.53 3.94 -12.23
CA GLU A 200 -17.57 4.98 -12.29
C GLU A 200 -17.64 5.80 -10.99
N LEU A 201 -17.40 5.16 -9.83
CA LEU A 201 -17.67 5.73 -8.51
C LEU A 201 -16.41 6.01 -7.69
N ALA A 202 -15.30 5.31 -7.95
CA ALA A 202 -14.08 5.50 -7.16
C ALA A 202 -13.56 6.94 -7.33
N PRO A 203 -13.34 7.67 -6.22
CA PRO A 203 -12.89 9.05 -6.30
C PRO A 203 -11.38 9.19 -6.59
N ALA A 204 -10.63 8.08 -6.56
CA ALA A 204 -9.22 8.00 -6.93
C ALA A 204 -8.84 6.61 -7.47
N ASN A 205 -7.75 6.54 -8.24
CA ASN A 205 -7.24 5.29 -8.82
C ASN A 205 -6.79 4.28 -7.74
N HIS A 206 -6.08 4.75 -6.72
CA HIS A 206 -5.59 3.85 -5.67
C HIS A 206 -6.69 3.40 -4.74
N HIS A 207 -6.64 2.11 -4.44
CA HIS A 207 -7.52 1.42 -3.52
C HIS A 207 -6.69 0.79 -2.41
N VAL A 208 -7.17 0.89 -1.18
CA VAL A 208 -6.62 0.13 -0.04
C VAL A 208 -7.50 -1.07 0.21
N LEU A 209 -6.96 -2.27 0.04
CA LEU A 209 -7.65 -3.51 0.41
C LEU A 209 -7.43 -3.76 1.90
N VAL A 210 -8.53 -3.85 2.67
CA VAL A 210 -8.53 -4.19 4.10
C VAL A 210 -9.27 -5.50 4.35
N PRO A 211 -8.77 -6.40 5.22
CA PRO A 211 -9.43 -7.69 5.49
C PRO A 211 -10.89 -7.59 5.95
N GLY A 212 -11.74 -8.45 5.40
CA GLY A 212 -13.15 -8.61 5.78
C GLY A 212 -14.12 -7.64 5.10
N ASP A 213 -15.41 -7.76 5.44
CA ASP A 213 -16.43 -6.77 5.09
C ASP A 213 -16.40 -5.65 6.14
N ARG A 214 -16.00 -4.44 5.72
CA ARG A 214 -15.85 -3.26 6.57
C ARG A 214 -16.80 -2.13 6.19
N ARG A 215 -17.77 -2.37 5.31
CA ARG A 215 -18.64 -1.31 4.77
C ARG A 215 -19.45 -0.61 5.84
N GLY A 216 -19.93 -1.36 6.84
CA GLY A 216 -20.66 -0.80 7.98
C GLY A 216 -19.82 0.19 8.78
N GLU A 217 -18.61 -0.22 9.15
CA GLU A 217 -17.65 0.61 9.88
C GLU A 217 -17.19 1.80 9.05
N LEU A 218 -16.92 1.61 7.76
CA LEU A 218 -16.51 2.68 6.84
C LEU A 218 -17.61 3.73 6.66
N LYS A 219 -18.88 3.31 6.59
CA LYS A 219 -20.02 4.24 6.55
C LYS A 219 -20.10 5.08 7.82
N ALA A 220 -19.82 4.48 8.98
CA ALA A 220 -19.76 5.21 10.25
C ALA A 220 -18.57 6.20 10.29
N VAL A 221 -17.39 5.78 9.84
CA VAL A 221 -16.21 6.65 9.71
C VAL A 221 -16.49 7.82 8.78
N ALA A 222 -17.05 7.56 7.59
CA ALA A 222 -17.39 8.61 6.63
C ALA A 222 -18.38 9.61 7.21
N HIS A 223 -19.40 9.15 7.96
CA HIS A 223 -20.32 10.03 8.66
C HIS A 223 -19.62 10.92 9.69
N LEU A 224 -18.75 10.35 10.53
CA LEU A 224 -17.99 11.10 11.55
C LEU A 224 -17.05 12.13 10.94
N LEU A 225 -16.44 11.81 9.80
CA LEU A 225 -15.53 12.69 9.08
C LEU A 225 -16.23 13.64 8.10
N SER A 226 -17.57 13.64 8.04
CA SER A 226 -18.37 14.42 7.09
C SER A 226 -17.99 14.18 5.62
N MET A 227 -17.67 12.93 5.28
CA MET A 227 -17.38 12.47 3.93
C MET A 227 -18.65 11.91 3.27
N GLU A 228 -18.83 12.18 1.98
CA GLU A 228 -19.74 11.41 1.13
C GLU A 228 -19.29 9.95 1.10
N TYR A 229 -20.20 9.01 1.32
CA TYR A 229 -19.92 7.58 1.23
C TYR A 229 -20.69 6.96 0.05
N ALA A 230 -19.95 6.36 -0.88
CA ALA A 230 -20.49 5.59 -1.98
C ALA A 230 -20.16 4.11 -1.81
N GLU A 231 -21.16 3.25 -1.94
CA GLU A 231 -20.92 1.81 -2.04
C GLU A 231 -20.92 1.41 -3.52
N TYR A 232 -19.94 0.57 -3.92
CA TYR A 232 -19.84 0.06 -5.29
C TYR A 232 -20.98 -0.86 -5.69
#